data_AF-A0A2W0AEA8-F1
#
_entry.id   AF-A0A2W0AEA8-F1
#
_cell.length_a   1.000
_cell.length_b   1.000
_cell.length_c   1.000
_cell.angle_alpha   90.00
_cell.angle_beta   90.00
_cell.angle_gamma   90.00
#
_symmetry.space_group_name_H-M   'P 1'
#
loop_
_entity.id
_entity.type
_entity.pdbx_description
1 polymer ?
#
loop_
_entity_poly.entity_id
_entity_poly.type
_entity_poly.pdbx_seq_one_letter_code
_entity_poly.pdbx_strand_id
1 'polypeptide(L)'
;MPDEGPPPDFNVTDTLGEHWPQAEIDVLRTALRDGVARKQLSDCRELLDHLATRLTSEELLRELSGIPLRVGRSAEELSSGVFWFALAGNLDKREGAVPVTPLDGKVDLPFPLKVQMTVQGSHVLRLYIALVYLREGVLAELIAASARVGGPCSNRVKTLLNLDFARRVRNALSHGSFLPCLAGLVFRGEKGTVLATSGFLSWLCTGLMLIQLQALAAGTTKPRVT
;
A
#
# COMPACT_ATOMS: atom_id res chain seq x y z
N MET A 1 8.48 21.65 22.95
CA MET A 1 8.99 23.04 23.06
C MET A 1 7.95 23.98 22.42
N PRO A 2 7.86 25.28 22.77
CA PRO A 2 6.77 26.12 22.29
C PRO A 2 6.85 26.57 20.81
N ASP A 3 7.94 26.27 20.10
CA ASP A 3 8.24 26.89 18.79
C ASP A 3 8.46 25.89 17.63
N GLU A 4 7.71 24.79 17.58
CA GLU A 4 7.78 23.82 16.46
C GLU A 4 6.80 24.10 15.30
N GLY A 5 6.13 25.26 15.32
CA GLY A 5 5.27 25.72 14.24
C GLY A 5 6.00 26.68 13.30
N PRO A 6 5.60 26.76 12.01
CA PRO A 6 6.09 27.83 11.14
C PRO A 6 5.73 29.20 11.75
N PRO A 7 6.55 30.26 11.51
CA PRO A 7 6.30 31.59 12.05
C PRO A 7 4.85 32.04 11.82
N PRO A 8 4.26 32.87 12.71
CA PRO A 8 2.87 33.35 12.57
C PRO A 8 2.59 34.01 11.20
N ASP A 9 3.63 34.55 10.57
CA ASP A 9 3.58 35.29 9.31
C ASP A 9 3.87 34.40 8.09
N PHE A 10 4.15 33.11 8.31
CA PHE A 10 4.49 32.17 7.26
C PHE A 10 3.22 31.72 6.55
N ASN A 11 2.99 32.29 5.37
CA ASN A 11 1.90 31.88 4.52
C ASN A 11 2.20 30.52 3.89
N VAL A 12 1.71 29.46 4.51
CA VAL A 12 1.84 28.08 4.02
C VAL A 12 1.30 27.94 2.59
N THR A 13 0.33 28.78 2.18
CA THR A 13 -0.18 28.77 0.81
C THR A 13 0.81 29.31 -0.23
N ASP A 14 1.71 30.22 0.15
CA ASP A 14 2.76 30.73 -0.75
C ASP A 14 3.83 29.65 -1.02
N THR A 15 4.11 28.78 -0.03
CA THR A 15 4.98 27.61 -0.23
C THR A 15 4.38 26.51 -1.10
N LEU A 16 3.06 26.48 -1.25
CA LEU A 16 2.37 25.52 -2.12
C LEU A 16 2.30 26.00 -3.58
N GLY A 17 2.69 27.25 -3.84
CA GLY A 17 2.59 27.92 -5.14
C GLY A 17 1.15 28.33 -5.47
N GLU A 18 0.99 29.48 -6.12
CA GLU A 18 -0.33 30.03 -6.51
C GLU A 18 -1.02 29.24 -7.63
N HIS A 19 -0.29 28.35 -8.32
CA HIS A 19 -0.76 27.68 -9.53
C HIS A 19 -0.77 26.16 -9.35
N TRP A 20 -1.86 25.65 -8.78
CA TRP A 20 -2.17 24.23 -8.88
C TRP A 20 -2.44 23.88 -10.34
N PRO A 21 -1.83 22.82 -10.91
CA PRO A 21 -2.09 22.44 -12.28
C PRO A 21 -3.59 22.15 -12.45
N GLN A 22 -4.28 22.89 -13.33
CA GLN A 22 -5.73 22.74 -13.53
C GLN A 22 -6.10 21.29 -13.89
N ALA A 23 -5.21 20.60 -14.63
CA ALA A 23 -5.34 19.18 -14.93
C ALA A 23 -5.41 18.29 -13.67
N GLU A 24 -4.65 18.57 -12.61
CA GLU A 24 -4.73 17.84 -11.34
C GLU A 24 -6.05 18.13 -10.62
N ILE A 25 -6.49 19.38 -10.61
CA ILE A 25 -7.78 19.79 -10.04
C ILE A 25 -8.94 19.07 -10.74
N ASP A 26 -8.90 18.96 -12.06
CA ASP A 26 -9.97 18.33 -12.84
C ASP A 26 -10.00 16.81 -12.60
N VAL A 27 -8.84 16.18 -12.44
CA VAL A 27 -8.75 14.77 -12.02
C VAL A 27 -9.32 14.58 -10.62
N LEU A 28 -9.00 15.46 -9.67
CA LEU A 28 -9.58 15.43 -8.32
C LEU A 28 -11.11 15.57 -8.36
N ARG A 29 -11.62 16.55 -9.10
CA ARG A 29 -13.07 16.77 -9.27
C ARG A 29 -13.75 15.55 -9.89
N THR A 30 -13.12 14.93 -10.88
CA THR A 30 -13.63 13.71 -11.53
C THR A 30 -13.70 12.56 -10.54
N ALA A 31 -12.62 12.31 -9.80
CA ALA A 31 -12.56 11.24 -8.80
C ALA A 31 -13.57 11.46 -7.66
N LEU A 32 -13.76 12.70 -7.21
CA LEU A 32 -14.73 13.05 -6.16
C LEU A 32 -16.19 12.90 -6.61
N ARG A 33 -16.45 13.04 -7.92
CA ARG A 33 -17.80 12.87 -8.49
C ARG A 33 -18.12 11.41 -8.83
N ASP A 34 -17.12 10.53 -8.94
CA ASP A 34 -17.31 9.10 -9.20
C ASP A 34 -17.83 8.38 -7.93
N GLY A 35 -19.16 8.24 -7.82
CA GLY A 35 -19.81 7.57 -6.70
C GLY A 35 -19.44 6.08 -6.55
N VAL A 36 -19.16 5.40 -7.67
CA VAL A 36 -18.78 3.97 -7.66
C VAL A 36 -17.37 3.82 -7.12
N ALA A 37 -16.42 4.61 -7.62
CA ALA A 37 -15.05 4.65 -7.12
C ALA A 37 -14.98 4.98 -5.63
N ARG A 38 -15.75 5.97 -5.17
CA ARG A 38 -15.82 6.35 -3.75
C ARG A 38 -16.36 5.22 -2.88
N LYS A 39 -17.42 4.52 -3.33
CA LYS A 39 -17.94 3.36 -2.61
C LYS A 39 -16.89 2.25 -2.52
N GLN A 40 -16.24 1.91 -3.64
CA GLN A 40 -15.18 0.90 -3.67
C GLN A 40 -14.03 1.23 -2.70
N LEU A 41 -13.64 2.50 -2.60
CA LEU A 41 -12.62 2.95 -1.64
C LEU A 41 -13.12 2.85 -0.20
N SER A 42 -14.38 3.21 0.08
CA SER A 42 -15.01 3.07 1.40
C SER A 42 -15.04 1.61 1.84
N ASP A 43 -15.53 0.71 0.97
CA ASP A 43 -15.61 -0.73 1.24
C ASP A 43 -14.21 -1.32 1.54
N CYS A 44 -13.20 -0.87 0.78
CA CYS A 44 -11.80 -1.26 1.02
C CYS A 44 -11.29 -0.78 2.38
N ARG A 45 -11.58 0.48 2.74
CA ARG A 45 -11.18 1.07 4.01
C ARG A 45 -11.82 0.35 5.20
N GLU A 46 -13.12 0.13 5.17
CA GLU A 46 -13.84 -0.59 6.23
C GLU A 46 -13.28 -1.99 6.43
N LEU A 47 -12.97 -2.70 5.34
CA LEU A 47 -12.35 -4.02 5.43
C LEU A 47 -10.93 -3.97 6.00
N LEU A 48 -10.13 -2.96 5.65
CA LEU A 48 -8.80 -2.75 6.22
C LEU A 48 -8.87 -2.41 7.70
N ASP A 49 -9.81 -1.57 8.13
CA ASP A 49 -10.00 -1.21 9.55
C ASP A 49 -10.38 -2.46 10.37
N HIS A 50 -11.27 -3.30 9.83
CA HIS A 50 -11.59 -4.59 10.45
C HIS A 50 -10.39 -5.55 10.51
N LEU A 51 -9.54 -5.55 9.48
CA LEU A 51 -8.34 -6.37 9.45
C LEU A 51 -7.27 -5.84 10.41
N ALA A 52 -7.13 -4.53 10.57
CA ALA A 52 -6.09 -3.90 11.40
C ALA A 52 -6.09 -4.47 12.82
N THR A 53 -7.25 -4.51 13.48
CA THR A 53 -7.40 -5.05 14.84
C THR A 53 -7.00 -6.52 14.95
N ARG A 54 -7.26 -7.31 13.90
CA ARG A 54 -6.96 -8.76 13.85
C ARG A 54 -5.49 -9.04 13.52
N LEU A 55 -4.90 -8.21 12.67
CA LEU A 55 -3.47 -8.25 12.38
C LEU A 55 -2.68 -7.87 13.63
N THR A 56 -3.11 -6.87 14.40
CA THR A 56 -2.44 -6.50 15.66
C THR A 56 -2.56 -7.57 16.75
N SER A 57 -3.58 -8.41 16.73
CA SER A 57 -3.78 -9.52 17.69
C SER A 57 -3.25 -10.87 17.19
N GLU A 58 -2.43 -10.86 16.13
CA GLU A 58 -1.76 -12.03 15.56
C GLU A 58 -2.75 -13.16 15.18
N GLU A 59 -4.01 -12.84 14.91
CA GLU A 59 -5.03 -13.83 14.54
C GLU A 59 -4.66 -14.51 13.22
N LEU A 60 -4.18 -13.74 12.25
CA LEU A 60 -3.72 -14.28 10.97
C LEU A 60 -2.50 -15.20 11.15
N LEU A 61 -1.50 -14.80 11.93
CA LEU A 61 -0.34 -15.64 12.24
C LEU A 61 -0.76 -17.00 12.81
N ARG A 62 -1.68 -17.01 13.79
CA ARG A 62 -2.20 -18.25 14.39
C ARG A 62 -2.91 -19.12 13.36
N GLU A 63 -3.76 -18.52 12.53
CA GLU A 63 -4.45 -19.22 11.44
C GLU A 63 -3.49 -19.83 10.42
N LEU A 64 -2.42 -19.10 10.05
CA LEU A 64 -1.45 -19.54 9.06
C LEU A 64 -0.47 -20.58 9.60
N SER A 65 -0.14 -20.52 10.90
CA SER A 65 0.76 -21.49 11.54
C SER A 65 0.19 -22.91 11.57
N GLY A 66 -1.13 -23.05 11.47
CA GLY A 66 -1.81 -24.34 11.36
C GLY A 66 -1.79 -24.94 9.95
N ILE A 67 -1.28 -24.22 8.94
CA ILE A 67 -1.24 -24.67 7.56
C ILE A 67 0.13 -25.27 7.22
N PRO A 68 0.20 -26.55 6.82
CA PRO A 68 1.46 -27.14 6.37
C PRO A 68 2.00 -26.41 5.14
N LEU A 69 3.24 -25.96 5.23
CA LEU A 69 3.96 -25.41 4.09
C LEU A 69 4.76 -26.48 3.36
N ARG A 70 4.89 -26.31 2.05
CA ARG A 70 5.82 -27.11 1.26
C ARG A 70 7.24 -26.74 1.70
N VAL A 71 8.00 -27.74 2.14
CA VAL A 71 9.37 -27.56 2.64
C VAL A 71 10.26 -26.99 1.53
N GLY A 72 11.10 -26.00 1.86
CA GLY A 72 12.08 -25.40 0.94
C GLY A 72 11.66 -24.01 0.44
N ARG A 73 11.25 -23.92 -0.83
CA ARG A 73 11.02 -22.66 -1.56
C ARG A 73 10.02 -21.69 -0.91
N SER A 74 9.11 -22.19 -0.07
CA SER A 74 8.09 -21.36 0.58
C SER A 74 8.68 -20.28 1.51
N ALA A 75 9.72 -20.59 2.27
CA ALA A 75 10.35 -19.61 3.16
C ALA A 75 11.15 -18.55 2.39
N GLU A 76 11.84 -18.95 1.32
CA GLU A 76 12.60 -18.05 0.44
C GLU A 76 11.68 -17.07 -0.30
N GLU A 77 10.55 -17.53 -0.84
CA GLU A 77 9.59 -16.66 -1.52
C GLU A 77 8.94 -15.66 -0.56
N LEU A 78 8.51 -16.11 0.63
CA LEU A 78 7.92 -15.23 1.64
C LEU A 78 8.92 -14.19 2.15
N SER A 79 10.17 -14.62 2.43
CA SER A 79 11.22 -13.71 2.90
C SER A 79 11.64 -12.71 1.81
N SER A 80 11.72 -13.14 0.56
CA SER A 80 11.96 -12.26 -0.59
C SER A 80 10.87 -11.20 -0.69
N GLY A 81 9.59 -11.59 -0.57
CA GLY A 81 8.47 -10.65 -0.60
C GLY A 81 8.57 -9.56 0.47
N VAL A 82 8.79 -9.96 1.73
CA VAL A 82 9.01 -9.04 2.86
C VAL A 82 10.21 -8.13 2.62
N PHE A 83 11.33 -8.70 2.15
CA PHE A 83 12.55 -7.95 1.89
C PHE A 83 12.38 -6.90 0.79
N TRP A 84 11.82 -7.29 -0.36
CA TRP A 84 11.55 -6.36 -1.46
C TRP A 84 10.58 -5.26 -1.04
N PHE A 85 9.54 -5.60 -0.28
CA PHE A 85 8.59 -4.62 0.22
C PHE A 85 9.27 -3.61 1.15
N ALA A 86 10.13 -4.08 2.05
CA ALA A 86 10.90 -3.22 2.96
C ALA A 86 11.89 -2.32 2.18
N LEU A 87 12.59 -2.86 1.17
CA LEU A 87 13.47 -2.08 0.30
C LEU A 87 12.73 -0.99 -0.45
N ALA A 88 11.59 -1.31 -1.08
CA ALA A 88 10.73 -0.31 -1.70
C ALA A 88 10.33 0.79 -0.71
N GLY A 89 10.18 0.40 0.56
CA GLY A 89 9.90 1.34 1.62
C GLY A 89 11.00 2.32 1.99
N ASN A 90 12.26 1.96 1.79
CA ASN A 90 13.38 2.86 2.03
C ASN A 90 13.50 3.96 0.96
N LEU A 91 12.71 3.90 -0.12
CA LEU A 91 12.64 4.95 -1.14
C LEU A 91 11.87 6.19 -0.67
N ASP A 92 11.01 6.07 0.35
CA ASP A 92 10.46 7.23 1.06
C ASP A 92 11.46 7.69 2.14
N LYS A 93 12.69 7.98 1.71
CA LYS A 93 13.74 8.49 2.60
C LYS A 93 13.46 9.97 2.88
N ARG A 94 13.59 10.35 4.14
CA ARG A 94 13.37 11.73 4.61
C ARG A 94 14.52 12.21 5.48
N GLU A 95 14.79 13.50 5.40
CA GLU A 95 15.61 14.26 6.35
C GLU A 95 14.69 15.27 7.03
N GLY A 96 14.30 14.96 8.28
CA GLY A 96 13.19 15.65 8.94
C GLY A 96 11.88 15.46 8.17
N ALA A 97 11.23 16.56 7.79
CA ALA A 97 9.99 16.54 7.02
C ALA A 97 10.20 16.51 5.49
N VAL A 98 11.45 16.62 5.01
CA VAL A 98 11.76 16.81 3.59
C VAL A 98 12.11 15.47 2.94
N PRO A 99 11.47 15.10 1.81
CA PRO A 99 11.86 13.91 1.06
C PRO A 99 13.22 14.10 0.39
N VAL A 100 14.03 13.05 0.40
CA VAL A 100 15.37 13.04 -0.18
C VAL A 100 15.41 12.12 -1.39
N THR A 101 15.93 12.63 -2.52
CA THR A 101 16.16 11.86 -3.73
C THR A 101 17.65 11.58 -3.94
N PRO A 102 18.04 10.47 -4.61
CA PRO A 102 19.43 10.23 -4.99
C PRO A 102 20.03 11.29 -5.94
N LEU A 103 19.19 12.16 -6.50
CA LEU A 103 19.54 13.17 -7.49
C LEU A 103 19.57 14.59 -6.91
N ASP A 104 19.29 14.78 -5.62
CA ASP A 104 19.18 16.11 -5.01
C ASP A 104 20.45 16.97 -5.14
N GLY A 105 21.63 16.35 -5.26
CA GLY A 105 22.90 17.05 -5.52
C GLY A 105 23.22 17.29 -7.01
N LYS A 106 22.34 16.87 -7.93
CA LYS A 106 22.54 16.90 -9.38
C LYS A 106 21.42 17.59 -10.14
N VAL A 107 20.20 17.54 -9.62
CA VAL A 107 19.00 18.12 -10.22
C VAL A 107 18.21 18.83 -9.14
N ASP A 108 17.97 20.12 -9.33
CA ASP A 108 17.05 20.85 -8.48
C ASP A 108 15.61 20.54 -8.90
N LEU A 109 14.96 19.66 -8.15
CA LEU A 109 13.58 19.26 -8.39
C LEU A 109 12.65 20.09 -7.50
N PRO A 110 11.56 20.67 -8.04
CA PRO A 110 10.53 21.32 -7.23
C PRO A 110 10.02 20.37 -6.14
N PHE A 111 9.78 20.90 -4.94
CA PHE A 111 9.33 20.10 -3.79
C PHE A 111 8.11 19.18 -4.10
N PRO A 112 7.06 19.64 -4.81
CA PRO A 112 5.97 18.77 -5.26
C PRO A 112 6.42 17.52 -6.03
N LEU A 113 7.38 17.70 -6.94
CA LEU A 113 7.90 16.61 -7.76
C LEU A 113 8.76 15.66 -6.94
N LYS A 114 9.52 16.17 -5.96
CA LYS A 114 10.25 15.32 -5.00
C LYS A 114 9.30 14.45 -4.19
N VAL A 115 8.18 15.01 -3.69
CA VAL A 115 7.15 14.24 -2.97
C VAL A 115 6.54 13.16 -3.85
N GLN A 116 6.17 13.49 -5.10
CA GLN A 116 5.62 12.52 -6.06
C GLN A 116 6.61 11.39 -6.34
N MET A 117 7.88 11.70 -6.62
CA MET A 117 8.89 10.70 -6.95
C MET A 117 9.24 9.78 -5.78
N THR A 118 9.32 10.31 -4.55
CA THR A 118 9.74 9.55 -3.36
C THR A 118 8.58 8.81 -2.71
N VAL A 119 7.58 9.55 -2.22
CA VAL A 119 6.47 9.01 -1.44
C VAL A 119 5.58 8.14 -2.32
N GLN A 120 5.16 8.67 -3.48
CA GLN A 120 4.25 7.94 -4.35
C GLN A 120 4.97 6.85 -5.13
N GLY A 121 6.22 7.08 -5.52
CA GLY A 121 7.09 6.03 -6.08
C GLY A 121 7.25 4.85 -5.11
N SER A 122 7.50 5.12 -3.83
CA SER A 122 7.54 4.09 -2.78
C SER A 122 6.22 3.34 -2.65
N HIS A 123 5.08 4.04 -2.64
CA HIS A 123 3.75 3.39 -2.61
C HIS A 123 3.50 2.50 -3.82
N VAL A 124 3.82 2.97 -5.04
CA VAL A 124 3.66 2.20 -6.29
C VAL A 124 4.43 0.89 -6.19
N LEU A 125 5.70 0.94 -5.79
CA LEU A 125 6.54 -0.25 -5.69
C LEU A 125 6.06 -1.22 -4.61
N ARG A 126 5.73 -0.72 -3.42
CA ARG A 126 5.15 -1.52 -2.34
C ARG A 126 3.85 -2.21 -2.77
N LEU A 127 2.95 -1.48 -3.42
CA LEU A 127 1.70 -2.05 -3.93
C LEU A 127 1.93 -3.05 -5.06
N TYR A 128 2.88 -2.80 -5.96
CA TYR A 128 3.22 -3.73 -7.02
C TYR A 128 3.73 -5.06 -6.43
N ILE A 129 4.64 -5.00 -5.46
CA ILE A 129 5.16 -6.18 -4.76
C ILE A 129 4.01 -6.95 -4.09
N ALA A 130 3.18 -6.28 -3.30
CA ALA A 130 2.14 -6.96 -2.52
C ALA A 130 0.93 -7.44 -3.35
N LEU A 131 0.45 -6.65 -4.31
CA LEU A 131 -0.80 -6.93 -5.02
C LEU A 131 -0.61 -7.61 -6.38
N VAL A 132 0.52 -7.34 -7.07
CA VAL A 132 0.80 -7.92 -8.39
C VAL A 132 1.71 -9.13 -8.22
N TYR A 133 2.89 -8.95 -7.63
CA TYR A 133 3.94 -9.95 -7.59
C TYR A 133 3.64 -11.12 -6.65
N LEU A 134 3.21 -10.85 -5.40
CA LEU A 134 3.01 -11.89 -4.39
C LEU A 134 1.60 -12.52 -4.40
N ARG A 135 0.70 -12.05 -5.28
CA ARG A 135 -0.68 -12.53 -5.34
C ARG A 135 -0.81 -13.98 -5.84
N GLU A 136 0.15 -14.46 -6.61
CA GLU A 136 0.07 -15.80 -7.22
C GLU A 136 1.12 -16.77 -6.64
N GLY A 137 1.85 -16.35 -5.62
CA GLY A 137 2.87 -17.16 -4.95
C GLY A 137 2.39 -17.83 -3.66
N VAL A 138 3.37 -18.30 -2.86
CA VAL A 138 3.15 -19.03 -1.61
C VAL A 138 2.22 -18.32 -0.62
N LEU A 139 2.27 -16.98 -0.54
CA LEU A 139 1.38 -16.21 0.33
C LEU A 139 -0.10 -16.44 -0.02
N ALA A 140 -0.44 -16.44 -1.31
CA ALA A 140 -1.82 -16.62 -1.74
C ALA A 140 -2.29 -18.06 -1.55
N GLU A 141 -1.40 -19.04 -1.76
CA GLU A 141 -1.68 -20.44 -1.45
C GLU A 141 -1.99 -20.65 0.03
N LEU A 142 -1.16 -20.08 0.92
CA LEU A 142 -1.35 -20.10 2.37
C LEU A 142 -2.70 -19.51 2.79
N ILE A 143 -2.99 -18.30 2.34
CA ILE A 143 -4.26 -17.61 2.63
C ILE A 143 -5.44 -18.43 2.11
N ALA A 144 -5.34 -19.00 0.91
CA ALA A 144 -6.40 -19.83 0.33
C ALA A 144 -6.58 -21.17 1.04
N ALA A 145 -5.51 -21.77 1.57
CA ALA A 145 -5.57 -22.99 2.37
C ALA A 145 -6.21 -22.73 3.74
N SER A 146 -5.78 -21.67 4.43
CA SER A 146 -6.37 -21.28 5.72
C SER A 146 -7.84 -20.88 5.60
N ALA A 147 -8.19 -20.13 4.56
CA ALA A 147 -9.59 -19.79 4.25
C ALA A 147 -10.46 -21.04 4.01
N ARG A 148 -9.92 -22.09 3.38
CA ARG A 148 -10.64 -23.35 3.09
C ARG A 148 -10.97 -24.15 4.36
N VAL A 149 -10.14 -24.07 5.39
CA VAL A 149 -10.40 -24.70 6.70
C VAL A 149 -11.19 -23.79 7.64
N GLY A 150 -11.72 -22.67 7.15
CA GLY A 150 -12.61 -21.79 7.91
C GLY A 150 -11.91 -20.65 8.65
N GLY A 151 -10.64 -20.35 8.35
CA GLY A 151 -9.91 -19.22 8.96
C GLY A 151 -10.60 -17.87 8.69
N PRO A 152 -11.19 -17.20 9.71
CA PRO A 152 -11.95 -15.97 9.49
C PRO A 152 -11.09 -14.79 9.03
N CYS A 153 -9.87 -14.65 9.56
CA CYS A 153 -8.95 -13.59 9.16
C CYS A 153 -8.43 -13.82 7.74
N SER A 154 -8.06 -15.06 7.40
CA SER A 154 -7.61 -15.44 6.06
C SER A 154 -8.70 -15.25 5.01
N ASN A 155 -9.96 -15.54 5.34
CA ASN A 155 -11.11 -15.22 4.48
C ASN A 155 -11.23 -13.72 4.21
N ARG A 156 -11.04 -12.87 5.23
CA ARG A 156 -11.06 -11.41 5.07
C ARG A 156 -9.90 -10.89 4.24
N VAL A 157 -8.68 -11.43 4.42
CA VAL A 157 -7.54 -11.12 3.56
C VAL A 157 -7.83 -11.51 2.12
N LYS A 158 -8.39 -12.71 1.89
CA LYS A 158 -8.82 -13.13 0.55
C LYS A 158 -9.86 -12.18 -0.05
N THR A 159 -10.82 -11.70 0.74
CA THR A 159 -11.80 -10.68 0.31
C THR A 159 -11.11 -9.37 -0.06
N LEU A 160 -10.16 -8.89 0.76
CA LEU A 160 -9.40 -7.66 0.49
C LEU A 160 -8.69 -7.72 -0.86
N LEU A 161 -7.97 -8.82 -1.13
CA LEU A 161 -7.21 -9.02 -2.37
C LEU A 161 -8.10 -9.17 -3.62
N ASN A 162 -9.38 -9.51 -3.44
CA ASN A 162 -10.34 -9.66 -4.54
C ASN A 162 -11.35 -8.52 -4.62
N LEU A 163 -11.31 -7.56 -3.69
CA LEU A 163 -12.17 -6.38 -3.69
C LEU A 163 -11.92 -5.56 -4.96
N ASP A 164 -12.97 -4.94 -5.49
CA ASP A 164 -12.90 -4.22 -6.76
C ASP A 164 -11.81 -3.15 -6.78
N PHE A 165 -11.66 -2.41 -5.68
CA PHE A 165 -10.59 -1.43 -5.52
C PHE A 165 -9.20 -2.07 -5.68
N ALA A 166 -8.89 -3.15 -4.93
CA ALA A 166 -7.59 -3.80 -4.96
C ALA A 166 -7.29 -4.39 -6.35
N ARG A 167 -8.30 -5.01 -6.99
CA ARG A 167 -8.19 -5.51 -8.36
C ARG A 167 -7.87 -4.40 -9.35
N ARG A 168 -8.50 -3.24 -9.20
CA ARG A 168 -8.31 -2.09 -10.08
C ARG A 168 -6.94 -1.47 -9.93
N VAL A 169 -6.47 -1.28 -8.69
CA VAL A 169 -5.09 -0.86 -8.40
C VAL A 169 -4.11 -1.83 -9.04
N ARG A 170 -4.27 -3.14 -8.82
CA ARG A 170 -3.42 -4.16 -9.41
C ARG A 170 -3.37 -4.06 -10.94
N ASN A 171 -4.53 -4.04 -11.59
CA ASN A 171 -4.60 -3.94 -13.06
C ASN A 171 -3.92 -2.66 -13.56
N ALA A 172 -4.16 -1.53 -12.90
CA ALA A 172 -3.51 -0.28 -13.27
C ALA A 172 -2.00 -0.32 -13.11
N LEU A 173 -1.49 -0.94 -12.02
CA LEU A 173 -0.06 -1.15 -11.81
C LEU A 173 0.55 -2.09 -12.86
N SER A 174 -0.15 -3.17 -13.25
CA SER A 174 0.32 -4.12 -14.27
C SER A 174 0.39 -3.51 -15.68
N HIS A 175 -0.51 -2.57 -16.00
CA HIS A 175 -0.58 -1.93 -17.32
C HIS A 175 0.02 -0.53 -17.38
N GLY A 176 0.58 -0.02 -16.27
CA GLY A 176 1.09 1.34 -16.20
C GLY A 176 0.02 2.43 -16.36
N SER A 177 -1.26 2.12 -16.11
CA SER A 177 -2.38 3.05 -16.28
C SER A 177 -2.70 3.83 -15.01
N PHE A 178 -1.65 4.32 -14.34
CA PHE A 178 -1.74 5.16 -13.16
C PHE A 178 -0.95 6.47 -13.32
N LEU A 179 -1.32 7.48 -12.54
CA LEU A 179 -0.67 8.78 -12.56
C LEU A 179 -0.43 9.28 -11.12
N PRO A 180 0.80 9.71 -10.77
CA PRO A 180 1.03 10.48 -9.56
C PRO A 180 0.41 11.87 -9.66
N CYS A 181 -0.17 12.38 -8.56
CA CYS A 181 -0.64 13.76 -8.43
C CYS A 181 -0.44 14.24 -6.99
N LEU A 182 -0.50 15.53 -6.70
CA LEU A 182 -0.26 16.05 -5.34
C LEU A 182 -1.05 15.34 -4.23
N ALA A 183 -2.29 14.94 -4.50
CA ALA A 183 -3.14 14.29 -3.50
C ALA A 183 -2.86 12.80 -3.29
N GLY A 184 -2.14 12.13 -4.21
CA GLY A 184 -1.85 10.70 -4.13
C GLY A 184 -1.69 10.03 -5.50
N LEU A 185 -2.28 8.84 -5.66
CA LEU A 185 -2.23 8.08 -6.92
C LEU A 185 -3.61 8.00 -7.56
N VAL A 186 -3.61 8.21 -8.87
CA VAL A 186 -4.79 8.10 -9.72
C VAL A 186 -4.68 6.81 -10.51
N PHE A 187 -5.67 5.93 -10.38
CA PHE A 187 -5.76 4.67 -11.12
C PHE A 187 -6.88 4.76 -12.15
N ARG A 188 -6.52 4.77 -13.43
CA ARG A 188 -7.47 4.80 -14.55
C ARG A 188 -7.80 3.36 -14.97
N GLY A 189 -9.07 3.11 -15.26
CA GLY A 189 -9.52 1.83 -15.80
C GLY A 189 -10.87 1.95 -16.50
N GLU A 190 -11.36 0.84 -17.04
CA GLU A 190 -12.62 0.80 -17.80
C GLU A 190 -13.83 1.27 -16.98
N LYS A 191 -13.78 1.09 -15.66
CA LYS A 191 -14.83 1.49 -14.71
C LYS A 191 -14.62 2.90 -14.12
N GLY A 192 -13.88 3.79 -14.82
CA GLY A 192 -13.73 5.21 -14.47
C GLY A 192 -12.35 5.60 -13.92
N THR A 193 -12.31 6.55 -12.98
CA THR A 193 -11.06 6.98 -12.31
C THR A 193 -11.16 6.85 -10.78
N VAL A 194 -10.17 6.22 -10.15
CA VAL A 194 -10.04 6.16 -8.68
C VAL A 194 -8.86 6.98 -8.24
N LEU A 195 -9.04 7.84 -7.24
CA LEU A 195 -7.97 8.51 -6.53
C LEU A 195 -7.78 7.87 -5.16
N ALA A 196 -6.56 7.47 -4.83
CA ALA A 196 -6.18 7.01 -3.51
C ALA A 196 -5.20 8.01 -2.90
N THR A 197 -5.53 8.56 -1.72
CA THR A 197 -4.67 9.53 -1.06
C THR A 197 -3.42 8.87 -0.49
N SER A 198 -2.34 9.63 -0.32
CA SER A 198 -1.09 9.11 0.29
C SER A 198 -1.33 8.48 1.67
N GLY A 199 -2.21 9.07 2.49
CA GLY A 199 -2.56 8.50 3.80
C GLY A 199 -3.23 7.13 3.69
N PHE A 200 -4.20 6.98 2.78
CA PHE A 200 -4.85 5.69 2.54
C PHE A 200 -3.89 4.66 1.92
N LEU A 201 -3.04 5.07 0.98
CA LEU A 201 -2.03 4.21 0.36
C LEU A 201 -1.02 3.71 1.39
N SER A 202 -0.59 4.58 2.30
CA SER A 202 0.27 4.21 3.43
C SER A 202 -0.40 3.19 4.34
N TRP A 203 -1.68 3.41 4.70
CA TRP A 203 -2.45 2.47 5.50
C TRP A 203 -2.59 1.09 4.83
N LEU A 204 -2.96 1.07 3.54
CA LEU A 204 -3.05 -0.16 2.75
C LEU A 204 -1.69 -0.87 2.67
N CYS A 205 -0.61 -0.15 2.39
CA CYS A 205 0.75 -0.70 2.36
C CYS A 205 1.12 -1.33 3.70
N THR A 206 0.84 -0.66 4.82
CA THR A 206 1.11 -1.18 6.16
C THR A 206 0.33 -2.47 6.43
N GLY A 207 -0.97 -2.51 6.09
CA GLY A 207 -1.76 -3.73 6.23
C GLY A 207 -1.22 -4.89 5.40
N LEU A 208 -0.86 -4.64 4.14
CA LEU A 208 -0.27 -5.64 3.24
C LEU A 208 1.11 -6.12 3.73
N MET A 209 1.91 -5.25 4.35
CA MET A 209 3.19 -5.62 4.95
C MET A 209 2.99 -6.52 6.17
N LEU A 210 2.06 -6.19 7.06
CA LEU A 210 1.74 -7.00 8.24
C LEU A 210 1.25 -8.40 7.85
N ILE A 211 0.44 -8.51 6.80
CA ILE A 211 0.01 -9.80 6.23
C ILE A 211 1.22 -10.63 5.79
N GLN A 212 2.14 -10.02 5.04
CA GLN A 212 3.36 -10.70 4.56
C GLN A 212 4.27 -11.13 5.73
N LEU A 213 4.48 -10.27 6.71
CA LEU A 213 5.29 -10.56 7.89
C LEU A 213 4.72 -11.72 8.70
N GLN A 214 3.40 -11.75 8.93
CA GLN A 214 2.76 -12.85 9.67
C GLN A 214 2.80 -14.16 8.88
N ALA A 215 2.67 -14.12 7.56
CA ALA A 215 2.84 -15.30 6.73
C ALA A 215 4.29 -15.84 6.76
N LEU A 216 5.28 -14.95 6.69
CA LEU A 216 6.69 -15.33 6.84
C LEU A 216 6.94 -15.94 8.24
N ALA A 217 6.46 -15.30 9.30
CA ALA A 217 6.59 -15.79 10.65
C ALA A 217 5.97 -17.20 10.78
N ALA A 218 4.74 -17.39 10.30
CA ALA A 218 4.09 -18.70 10.25
C ALA A 218 4.94 -19.75 9.51
N GLY A 219 5.59 -19.34 8.40
CA GLY A 219 6.42 -20.25 7.61
C GLY A 219 7.80 -20.54 8.14
N THR A 220 8.24 -19.83 9.17
CA THR A 220 9.51 -20.08 9.87
C THR A 220 9.32 -20.79 11.21
N THR A 221 8.12 -20.76 11.79
CA THR A 221 7.77 -21.57 12.96
C THR A 221 7.84 -23.05 12.63
N LYS A 222 8.74 -23.78 13.31
CA LYS A 222 8.77 -25.25 13.23
C LYS A 222 7.39 -25.82 13.57
N PRO A 223 6.88 -26.82 12.82
CA PRO A 223 5.62 -27.46 13.18
C PRO A 223 5.75 -28.00 14.60
N ARG A 224 4.83 -27.59 15.50
CA ARG A 224 4.70 -28.21 16.81
C ARG A 224 4.23 -29.64 16.57
N VAL A 225 5.15 -30.59 16.69
CA VAL A 225 4.82 -32.02 16.74
C VAL A 225 4.06 -32.21 18.05
N THR A 226 2.74 -32.33 17.96
CA THR A 226 1.88 -32.85 19.05
C THR A 226 1.74 -34.35 18.90
#